data_AF-A0A376L2J9-F1
#
_entry.id   AF-A0A376L2J9-F1
#
_cell.length_a   1.000
_cell.length_b   1.000
_cell.length_c   1.000
_cell.angle_alpha   90.00
_cell.angle_beta   90.00
_cell.angle_gamma   90.00
#
_symmetry.space_group_name_H-M   'P 1'
#
loop_
_entity.id
_entity.type
_entity.pdbx_description
1 polymer ?
#
loop_
_entity_poly.entity_id
_entity_poly.type
_entity_poly.pdbx_seq_one_letter_code
_entity_poly.pdbx_strand_id
1 'polypeptide(L)'
;MKFELDTTDGRARRGRLVFDRGVVETPCFMPVGTYGTVKGMTPEEVEATGAQIILGNTFHLWLRPGQEIMKLHGDLHDFMQWKGPILTDSGGFQVFSLGDIRKITEQGVHFRNPINGDPIFLDPEKINGDSVRSWFGYRHDL
;
A
#
# COMPACT_ATOMS: atom_id res chain seq x y z
N MET A 1 0.31 -10.19 13.17
CA MET A 1 1.39 -9.20 13.42
C MET A 1 1.58 -9.00 14.92
N LYS A 2 2.84 -8.91 15.39
CA LYS A 2 3.18 -8.63 16.80
C LYS A 2 4.16 -7.46 16.89
N PHE A 3 3.95 -6.55 17.84
CA PHE A 3 4.93 -5.50 18.16
C PHE A 3 5.65 -5.83 19.47
N GLU A 4 6.97 -5.69 19.49
CA GLU A 4 7.81 -5.90 20.67
C GLU A 4 8.60 -4.62 20.95
N LEU A 5 8.58 -4.15 22.20
CA LEU A 5 9.34 -2.98 22.65
C LEU A 5 10.63 -3.46 23.34
N ASP A 6 11.77 -3.04 22.82
CA ASP A 6 13.08 -3.44 23.34
C ASP A 6 13.55 -2.49 24.45
N THR A 7 13.50 -1.18 24.20
CA THR A 7 13.91 -0.15 25.16
C THR A 7 13.32 1.21 24.84
N THR A 8 13.42 2.14 25.79
CA THR A 8 12.93 3.52 25.68
C THR A 8 13.97 4.51 26.19
N ASP A 9 14.05 5.67 25.54
CA ASP A 9 14.80 6.84 26.02
C ASP A 9 13.90 8.09 25.89
N GLY A 10 13.38 8.58 27.01
CA GLY A 10 12.35 9.61 27.02
C GLY A 10 11.10 9.21 26.23
N ARG A 11 10.84 9.88 25.10
CA ARG A 11 9.73 9.55 24.17
C ARG A 11 10.16 8.63 23.03
N ALA A 12 11.46 8.38 22.85
CA ALA A 12 11.96 7.50 21.81
C ALA A 12 11.74 6.03 22.21
N ARG A 13 11.40 5.20 21.22
CA ARG A 13 11.07 3.78 21.41
C ARG A 13 11.86 2.97 20.40
N ARG A 14 12.65 2.03 20.90
CA ARG A 14 13.30 0.99 20.10
C ARG A 14 12.47 -0.28 20.22
N GLY A 15 12.14 -0.89 19.10
CA GLY A 15 11.38 -2.14 19.10
C GLY A 15 11.34 -2.77 17.72
N ARG A 16 10.51 -3.77 17.53
CA ARG A 16 10.36 -4.48 16.25
C ARG A 16 8.92 -4.88 15.97
N LEU A 17 8.55 -4.87 14.70
CA LEU A 17 7.30 -5.45 14.19
C LEU A 17 7.62 -6.80 13.58
N VAL A 18 6.92 -7.84 14.04
CA VAL A 18 7.06 -9.21 13.56
C VAL A 18 5.86 -9.56 12.68
N PHE A 19 6.15 -9.87 11.42
CA PHE A 19 5.23 -10.35 10.41
C PHE A 19 5.67 -11.73 9.93
N ASP A 20 4.77 -12.48 9.30
CA ASP A 20 5.11 -13.79 8.73
C ASP A 20 6.17 -13.68 7.62
N ARG A 21 6.21 -12.53 6.94
CA ARG A 21 7.16 -12.21 5.86
C ARG A 21 8.43 -11.48 6.33
N GLY A 22 8.64 -11.32 7.63
CA GLY A 22 9.88 -10.75 8.16
C GLY A 22 9.72 -9.84 9.37
N VAL A 23 10.85 -9.33 9.84
CA VAL A 23 10.94 -8.45 11.02
C VAL A 23 11.36 -7.05 10.58
N VAL A 24 10.67 -6.04 11.11
CA VAL A 24 10.97 -4.62 10.86
C VAL A 24 11.39 -3.98 12.17
N GLU A 25 12.63 -3.50 12.20
CA GLU A 25 13.19 -2.77 13.32
C GLU A 25 12.65 -1.34 13.35
N THR A 26 12.22 -0.84 14.51
CA THR A 26 11.65 0.50 14.68
C THR A 26 12.56 1.37 15.54
N PRO A 27 12.72 2.68 15.23
CA PRO A 27 12.05 3.42 14.16
C PRO A 27 12.53 3.00 12.75
N CYS A 28 11.59 2.91 11.81
CA CYS A 28 11.86 2.52 10.42
C CYS A 28 11.50 3.66 9.45
N PHE A 29 12.17 3.65 8.30
CA PHE A 29 11.80 4.44 7.13
C PHE A 29 11.28 3.48 6.05
N MET A 30 10.17 3.84 5.40
CA MET A 30 9.52 3.01 4.40
C MET A 30 9.66 3.66 3.01
N PRO A 31 10.47 3.10 2.09
CA PRO A 31 10.48 3.54 0.71
C PRO A 31 9.09 3.41 0.10
N VAL A 32 8.65 4.43 -0.64
CA VAL A 32 7.32 4.48 -1.24
C VAL A 32 7.37 3.93 -2.67
N GLY A 33 6.64 2.84 -2.89
CA GLY A 33 6.37 2.25 -4.19
C GLY A 33 5.09 2.82 -4.81
N THR A 34 5.24 3.51 -5.94
CA THR A 34 4.10 4.02 -6.74
C THR A 34 4.05 3.22 -8.03
N TYR A 35 2.87 2.68 -8.38
CA TYR A 35 2.71 1.73 -9.50
C TYR A 35 3.55 0.44 -9.36
N GLY A 36 3.75 -0.05 -8.13
CA GLY A 36 4.43 -1.33 -7.89
C GLY A 36 5.95 -1.28 -8.05
N THR A 37 6.55 -0.09 -8.01
CA THR A 37 8.00 0.10 -8.03
C THR A 37 8.40 1.30 -7.17
N VAL A 38 9.53 1.19 -6.47
CA VAL A 38 10.20 2.37 -5.91
C VAL A 38 10.89 3.09 -7.06
N LYS A 39 10.48 4.33 -7.33
CA LYS A 39 10.84 5.02 -8.57
C LYS A 39 12.36 5.09 -8.77
N GLY A 40 12.83 4.47 -9.86
CA GLY A 40 14.23 4.49 -10.28
C GLY A 40 15.11 3.46 -9.57
N MET A 41 14.53 2.48 -8.88
CA MET A 41 15.25 1.40 -8.20
C MET A 41 14.65 0.04 -8.51
N THR A 42 15.49 -0.98 -8.68
CA THR A 42 15.06 -2.39 -8.67
C THR A 42 14.76 -2.86 -7.25
N PRO A 43 13.98 -3.94 -7.06
CA PRO A 43 13.75 -4.50 -5.73
C PRO A 43 15.04 -4.85 -4.99
N GLU A 44 16.06 -5.35 -5.69
CA GLU A 44 17.37 -5.66 -5.13
C GLU A 44 18.11 -4.40 -4.66
N GLU A 45 18.01 -3.29 -5.40
CA GLU A 45 18.58 -2.01 -4.98
C GLU A 45 17.88 -1.46 -3.74
N VAL A 46 16.55 -1.62 -3.64
CA VAL A 46 15.78 -1.25 -2.44
C VAL A 46 16.21 -2.11 -1.25
N GLU A 47 16.33 -3.42 -1.44
CA GLU A 47 16.81 -4.34 -0.40
C GLU A 47 18.23 -3.99 0.05
N ALA A 48 19.12 -3.65 -0.88
CA ALA A 48 20.50 -3.24 -0.60
C ALA A 48 20.60 -1.93 0.23
N THR A 49 19.55 -1.10 0.28
CA THR A 49 19.50 0.06 1.19
C THR A 49 19.32 -0.31 2.66
N GLY A 50 18.98 -1.57 2.96
CA GLY A 50 18.58 -2.03 4.29
C GLY A 50 17.09 -1.81 4.58
N ALA A 51 16.28 -1.52 3.56
CA ALA A 51 14.83 -1.42 3.72
C ALA A 51 14.26 -2.77 4.19
N GLN A 52 13.52 -2.75 5.29
CA GLN A 52 12.88 -3.94 5.85
C GLN A 52 11.37 -4.00 5.53
N ILE A 53 10.81 -2.89 5.05
CA ILE A 53 9.40 -2.75 4.70
C ILE A 53 9.27 -1.63 3.67
N ILE A 54 8.32 -1.78 2.76
CA ILE A 54 7.99 -0.76 1.76
C ILE A 54 6.53 -0.33 1.90
N LEU A 55 6.22 0.89 1.42
CA LEU A 55 4.87 1.39 1.34
C LEU A 55 4.35 1.25 -0.10
N GLY A 56 3.30 0.47 -0.32
CA GLY A 56 2.65 0.32 -1.62
C GLY A 56 1.44 1.24 -1.75
N ASN A 57 1.40 2.05 -2.82
CA ASN A 57 0.25 2.91 -3.09
C ASN A 57 -0.87 2.16 -3.83
N THR A 58 -2.00 1.94 -3.16
CA THR A 58 -3.10 1.12 -3.68
C THR A 58 -3.93 1.84 -4.72
N PHE A 59 -4.09 3.16 -4.62
CA PHE A 59 -4.86 3.96 -5.57
C PHE A 59 -4.30 3.84 -6.99
N HIS A 60 -2.98 3.98 -7.12
CA HIS A 60 -2.30 3.88 -8.40
C HIS A 60 -2.38 2.48 -9.00
N LEU A 61 -2.14 1.45 -8.19
CA LEU A 61 -2.22 0.04 -8.61
C LEU A 61 -3.62 -0.35 -9.09
N TRP A 62 -4.64 0.18 -8.42
CA TRP A 62 -6.04 -0.06 -8.78
C TRP A 62 -6.42 0.62 -10.10
N LEU A 63 -5.91 1.82 -10.38
CA LEU A 63 -6.12 2.49 -11.67
C LEU A 63 -5.31 1.84 -12.81
N ARG A 64 -4.07 1.45 -12.52
CA ARG A 64 -3.16 0.81 -13.48
C ARG A 64 -2.09 0.00 -12.73
N PRO A 65 -1.91 -1.29 -13.04
CA PRO A 65 -2.47 -2.02 -14.18
C PRO A 65 -3.93 -2.45 -14.01
N GLY A 66 -4.53 -2.21 -12.85
CA GLY A 66 -5.88 -2.66 -12.54
C GLY A 66 -5.91 -4.06 -11.96
N GLN A 67 -7.04 -4.39 -11.32
CA GLN A 67 -7.19 -5.59 -10.51
C GLN A 67 -6.99 -6.89 -11.28
N GLU A 68 -7.54 -6.98 -12.49
CA GLU A 68 -7.52 -8.22 -13.27
C GLU A 68 -6.10 -8.59 -13.66
N ILE A 69 -5.26 -7.60 -13.96
CA ILE A 69 -3.84 -7.83 -14.23
C ILE A 69 -3.08 -8.23 -12.97
N MET A 70 -3.40 -7.63 -11.82
CA MET A 70 -2.75 -7.98 -10.55
C MET A 70 -2.99 -9.45 -10.18
N LYS A 71 -4.23 -9.93 -10.30
CA LYS A 71 -4.57 -11.34 -10.02
C LYS A 71 -3.85 -12.33 -10.92
N LEU A 72 -3.59 -11.97 -12.18
CA LEU A 72 -2.82 -12.80 -13.11
C LEU A 72 -1.35 -12.96 -12.68
N HIS A 73 -0.84 -12.05 -11.86
CA HIS A 73 0.53 -12.06 -11.37
C HIS A 73 0.65 -12.61 -9.94
N GLY A 74 -0.43 -13.15 -9.36
CA GLY A 74 -0.43 -13.64 -7.99
C GLY A 74 -0.88 -12.57 -7.00
N ASP A 75 0.01 -12.16 -6.11
CA ASP A 75 -0.22 -11.05 -5.18
C ASP A 75 0.72 -9.85 -5.45
N LEU A 76 0.65 -8.82 -4.61
CA LEU A 76 1.50 -7.64 -4.78
C LEU A 76 2.99 -7.93 -4.57
N HIS A 77 3.35 -8.90 -3.73
CA HIS A 77 4.75 -9.30 -3.54
C HIS A 77 5.30 -9.87 -4.84
N ASP A 78 4.51 -10.73 -5.50
CA ASP A 78 4.88 -11.31 -6.80
C ASP A 78 4.96 -10.22 -7.88
N PHE A 79 4.00 -9.28 -7.90
CA PHE A 79 4.03 -8.18 -8.86
C PHE A 79 5.22 -7.24 -8.67
N MET A 80 5.57 -6.91 -7.42
CA MET A 80 6.68 -6.01 -7.08
C MET A 80 8.03 -6.73 -6.99
N GLN A 81 8.04 -8.06 -7.03
CA GLN A 81 9.20 -8.90 -6.71
C GLN A 81 9.83 -8.55 -5.34
N TRP A 82 8.99 -8.17 -4.37
CA TRP A 82 9.42 -7.82 -3.01
C TRP A 82 9.02 -8.91 -2.02
N LYS A 83 10.00 -9.48 -1.32
CA LYS A 83 9.75 -10.63 -0.42
C LYS A 83 9.39 -10.23 1.02
N GLY A 84 9.78 -9.02 1.43
CA GLY A 84 9.57 -8.52 2.79
C GLY A 84 8.15 -7.97 3.02
N PRO A 85 7.88 -7.46 4.23
CA PRO A 85 6.64 -6.75 4.56
C PRO A 85 6.31 -5.60 3.60
N ILE A 86 5.02 -5.43 3.30
CA ILE A 86 4.46 -4.30 2.56
C ILE A 86 3.36 -3.66 3.39
N LEU A 87 3.44 -2.35 3.58
CA LEU A 87 2.35 -1.53 4.11
C LEU A 87 1.61 -0.90 2.94
N THR A 88 0.32 -1.18 2.81
CA THR A 88 -0.52 -0.55 1.79
C THR A 88 -1.29 0.62 2.37
N ASP A 89 -1.32 1.76 1.68
CA ASP A 89 -2.26 2.82 2.02
C ASP A 89 -3.68 2.46 1.55
N SER A 90 -4.71 3.15 2.07
CA SER A 90 -6.10 2.91 1.67
C SER A 90 -6.47 3.59 0.34
N GLY A 91 -5.56 4.35 -0.26
CA GLY A 91 -5.85 5.17 -1.45
C GLY A 91 -6.72 6.41 -1.17
N GLY A 92 -7.30 6.52 0.04
CA GLY A 92 -8.23 7.57 0.39
C GLY A 92 -7.60 8.96 0.32
N PHE A 93 -6.36 9.12 0.77
CA PHE A 93 -5.67 10.41 0.68
C PHE A 93 -5.54 10.89 -0.77
N GLN A 94 -5.24 10.02 -1.73
CA GLN A 94 -5.16 10.39 -3.14
C GLN A 94 -6.53 10.81 -3.69
N VAL A 95 -7.60 10.10 -3.32
CA VAL A 95 -8.98 10.50 -3.65
C VAL A 95 -9.28 11.90 -3.11
N PHE A 96 -8.79 12.23 -1.91
CA PHE A 96 -8.89 13.56 -1.30
C PHE A 96 -7.90 14.60 -1.84
N SER A 97 -6.84 14.22 -2.56
CA SER A 97 -5.88 15.17 -3.16
C SER A 97 -6.17 15.53 -4.62
N LEU A 98 -7.11 14.86 -5.30
CA LEU A 98 -7.45 15.08 -6.72
C LEU A 98 -8.15 16.42 -7.08
N GLY A 99 -8.24 17.37 -6.15
CA GLY A 99 -8.73 18.73 -6.42
C GLY A 99 -10.14 18.80 -7.05
N ASP A 100 -10.31 19.69 -8.04
CA ASP A 100 -11.58 20.04 -8.71
C ASP A 100 -12.24 18.90 -9.51
N ILE A 101 -11.58 17.76 -9.62
CA ILE A 101 -12.00 16.64 -10.47
C ILE A 101 -13.08 15.77 -9.76
N ARG A 102 -13.46 16.09 -8.52
CA ARG A 102 -14.37 15.26 -7.72
C ARG A 102 -15.68 15.92 -7.28
N LYS A 103 -16.70 15.08 -7.11
CA LYS A 103 -17.93 15.39 -6.39
C LYS A 103 -18.07 14.40 -5.22
N ILE A 104 -17.93 14.90 -3.99
CA ILE A 104 -18.12 14.12 -2.77
C ILE A 104 -19.61 14.17 -2.40
N THR A 105 -20.17 13.00 -2.09
CA THR A 105 -21.51 12.83 -1.53
C THR A 105 -21.41 11.92 -0.30
N GLU A 106 -22.45 11.85 0.53
CA GLU A 106 -22.49 10.86 1.63
C GLU A 106 -22.34 9.41 1.13
N GLN A 107 -22.77 9.14 -0.11
CA GLN A 107 -22.74 7.82 -0.73
C GLN A 107 -21.36 7.44 -1.27
N GLY A 108 -20.44 8.40 -1.44
CA GLY A 108 -19.12 8.16 -2.02
C GLY A 108 -18.58 9.33 -2.83
N VAL A 109 -17.49 9.06 -3.54
CA VAL A 109 -16.73 10.04 -4.33
C VAL A 109 -16.82 9.70 -5.80
N HIS A 110 -17.35 10.64 -6.59
CA HIS A 110 -17.23 10.61 -8.05
C HIS A 110 -16.00 11.39 -8.47
N PHE A 111 -15.22 10.85 -9.40
CA PHE A 111 -14.09 11.58 -10.01
C PHE A 111 -13.80 11.03 -11.41
N ARG A 112 -12.95 11.72 -12.16
CA ARG A 112 -12.48 11.27 -13.48
C ARG A 112 -11.19 10.48 -13.31
N ASN A 113 -11.09 9.34 -13.99
CA ASN A 113 -9.86 8.58 -14.08
C ASN A 113 -8.74 9.50 -14.61
N PRO A 114 -7.66 9.72 -13.85
CA PRO A 114 -6.58 10.63 -14.26
C PRO A 114 -5.78 10.11 -15.47
N ILE A 115 -5.96 8.84 -15.84
CA ILE A 115 -5.25 8.20 -16.95
C ILE A 115 -6.04 8.32 -18.27
N ASN A 116 -7.35 8.05 -18.24
CA ASN A 116 -8.17 7.97 -19.45
C ASN A 116 -9.41 8.88 -19.46
N GLY A 117 -9.73 9.56 -18.35
CA GLY A 117 -10.87 10.47 -18.25
C GLY A 117 -12.24 9.82 -17.99
N ASP A 118 -12.30 8.49 -17.84
CA ASP A 118 -13.56 7.80 -17.57
C ASP A 118 -14.15 8.23 -16.21
N PRO A 119 -15.49 8.35 -16.09
CA PRO A 119 -16.12 8.62 -14.80
C PRO A 119 -16.00 7.40 -13.90
N ILE A 120 -15.52 7.62 -12.68
CA ILE A 120 -15.36 6.60 -11.64
C ILE A 120 -16.21 6.99 -10.43
N PHE A 121 -16.82 5.99 -9.78
CA PHE A 121 -17.46 6.12 -8.48
C PHE A 121 -16.79 5.19 -7.48
N LEU A 122 -16.30 5.76 -6.38
CA LEU A 122 -15.74 5.06 -5.22
C LEU A 122 -16.69 5.25 -4.03
N ASP A 123 -17.33 4.17 -3.59
CA ASP A 123 -18.04 4.17 -2.32
C ASP A 123 -17.07 3.95 -1.13
N PRO A 124 -17.41 4.40 0.09
CA PRO A 124 -16.54 4.26 1.26
C PRO A 124 -16.20 2.80 1.61
N GLU A 125 -17.10 1.87 1.29
CA GLU A 125 -16.91 0.44 1.52
C GLU A 125 -15.89 -0.17 0.56
N LYS A 126 -15.76 0.29 -0.68
CA LYS A 126 -14.72 -0.14 -1.62
C LYS A 126 -13.35 0.44 -1.27
N ILE A 127 -13.31 1.64 -0.69
CA ILE A 127 -12.08 2.25 -0.19
C ILE A 127 -11.56 1.52 1.05
N ASN A 128 -12.47 1.13 1.96
CA ASN A 128 -12.11 0.53 3.25
C ASN A 128 -12.21 -1.00 3.29
N GLY A 129 -12.89 -1.62 2.33
CA GLY A 129 -13.40 -2.98 2.45
C GLY A 129 -12.58 -4.05 1.75
N ASP A 130 -12.95 -5.27 2.10
CA ASP A 130 -12.29 -6.56 1.82
C ASP A 130 -11.92 -6.80 0.35
N SER A 131 -12.48 -6.04 -0.59
CA SER A 131 -12.05 -6.06 -1.97
C SER A 131 -10.56 -5.67 -2.08
N VAL A 132 -10.15 -4.45 -1.75
CA VAL A 132 -8.74 -4.02 -1.83
C VAL A 132 -7.82 -4.91 -0.98
N ARG A 133 -8.27 -5.33 0.22
CA ARG A 133 -7.49 -6.18 1.13
C ARG A 133 -7.29 -7.62 0.63
N SER A 134 -8.33 -8.25 0.07
CA SER A 134 -8.25 -9.60 -0.51
C SER A 134 -7.28 -9.69 -1.69
N TRP A 135 -6.95 -8.56 -2.34
CA TRP A 135 -6.01 -8.49 -3.47
C TRP A 135 -4.54 -8.51 -3.04
N PHE A 136 -4.25 -8.16 -1.79
CA PHE A 136 -2.89 -8.11 -1.24
C PHE A 136 -2.51 -9.39 -0.48
N GLY A 137 -3.30 -10.46 -0.63
CA GLY A 137 -3.05 -11.71 0.05
C GLY A 137 -3.42 -11.70 1.54
N TYR A 138 -4.20 -10.72 2.02
CA TYR A 138 -4.85 -10.81 3.34
C TYR A 138 -5.96 -11.87 3.29
N ARG A 139 -5.57 -13.15 3.40
CA ARG A 139 -6.42 -14.11 4.11
C ARG A 139 -6.39 -13.70 5.59
N HIS A 140 -7.51 -13.89 6.28
CA HIS A 140 -7.66 -13.61 7.69
C HIS A 140 -6.60 -14.35 8.54
N ASP A 141 -5.44 -13.72 8.73
CA ASP A 141 -4.43 -14.12 9.71
C ASP A 141 -4.22 -12.94 10.68
N LEU A 142 -5.28 -12.62 11.43
CA LEU A 142 -5.22 -11.90 12.70
C LEU A 142 -5.69 -12.81 13.82
#